data_AF-G9Y505-F1
#
_entry.id   AF-G9Y505-F1
#
_cell.length_a   1.000
_cell.length_b   1.000
_cell.length_c   1.000
_cell.angle_alpha   90.00
_cell.angle_beta   90.00
_cell.angle_gamma   90.00
#
_symmetry.space_group_name_H-M   'P 1'
#
loop_
_entity.id
_entity.type
_entity.pdbx_description
1 polymer ?
#
loop_
_entity_poly.entity_id
_entity_poly.type
_entity_poly.pdbx_seq_one_letter_code
_entity_poly.pdbx_strand_id
1 'polypeptide(L)'
;MNYMRRLYGWFLVISTLLKACIRNLYIWMVTVDMLYGESKMKLSEIINQLDQFSCDDTIYAKQPWTFDSEAIVATEPDNGGIPNEATQIDAAYFLEIFLAKEFMGGWLSNLDSSPSSKEKCLRLIKYIENDA
;
A
#
# COMPACT_ATOMS: atom_id res chain seq x y z
N MET A 1 43.82 -26.67 25.29
CA MET A 1 43.00 -27.43 24.30
C MET A 1 41.51 -27.40 24.68
N ASN A 2 40.88 -26.23 24.87
CA ASN A 2 39.44 -26.15 25.22
C ASN A 2 38.75 -24.80 24.91
N TYR A 3 39.31 -23.96 24.01
CA TYR A 3 38.69 -22.67 23.64
C TYR A 3 38.18 -22.61 22.18
N MET A 4 38.58 -23.56 21.34
CA MET A 4 38.24 -23.60 19.91
C MET A 4 36.98 -24.42 19.56
N ARG A 5 36.21 -24.91 20.56
CA ARG A 5 34.98 -25.68 20.32
C ARG A 5 33.67 -24.97 20.67
N ARG A 6 33.72 -23.73 21.19
CA ARG A 6 32.49 -22.96 21.52
C ARG A 6 32.06 -21.95 20.45
N LEU A 7 32.89 -21.65 19.45
CA LEU A 7 32.55 -20.66 18.41
C LEU A 7 31.86 -21.27 17.17
N TYR A 8 32.02 -22.58 16.92
CA TYR A 8 31.41 -23.25 15.76
C TYR A 8 29.92 -23.58 15.93
N GLY A 9 29.41 -23.66 17.17
CA GLY A 9 27.99 -23.91 17.44
C GLY A 9 27.09 -22.69 17.19
N TRP A 10 27.58 -21.47 17.46
CA TRP A 10 26.82 -20.23 17.24
C TRP A 10 26.77 -19.82 15.77
N PHE A 11 27.82 -20.10 15.00
CA PHE A 11 27.85 -19.76 13.56
C PHE A 11 26.85 -20.60 12.74
N LEU A 12 26.58 -21.84 13.15
CA LEU A 12 25.63 -22.71 12.44
C LEU A 12 24.16 -22.29 12.68
N VAL A 13 23.82 -21.82 13.89
CA VAL A 13 22.46 -21.37 14.21
C VAL A 13 22.13 -20.04 13.49
N ILE A 14 23.08 -19.11 13.41
CA ILE A 14 22.91 -17.86 12.66
C ILE A 14 22.80 -18.14 11.15
N SER A 15 23.61 -19.07 10.60
CA SER A 15 23.51 -19.47 9.18
C SER A 15 22.16 -20.10 8.82
N THR A 16 21.56 -20.87 9.72
CA THR A 16 20.29 -21.56 9.45
C THR A 16 19.10 -20.60 9.57
N LEU A 17 19.16 -19.65 10.50
CA LEU A 17 18.17 -18.56 10.64
C LEU A 17 18.26 -17.54 9.50
N LEU A 18 19.48 -17.20 9.03
CA LEU A 18 19.67 -16.33 7.87
C LEU A 18 19.19 -17.01 6.58
N LYS A 19 19.44 -18.31 6.41
CA LYS A 19 18.93 -19.10 5.25
C LYS A 19 17.40 -19.26 5.27
N ALA A 20 16.77 -19.36 6.45
CA ALA A 20 15.32 -19.40 6.56
C ALA A 20 14.68 -18.02 6.29
N CYS A 21 15.31 -16.93 6.74
CA CYS A 21 14.86 -15.56 6.48
C CYS A 21 14.97 -15.21 4.98
N ILE A 22 16.07 -15.61 4.33
CA ILE A 22 16.26 -15.40 2.87
C ILE A 22 15.35 -16.30 2.04
N ARG A 23 15.10 -17.56 2.44
CA ARG A 23 14.12 -18.41 1.76
C ARG A 23 12.71 -17.85 1.84
N ASN A 24 12.33 -17.27 2.98
CA ASN A 24 10.99 -16.68 3.16
C ASN A 24 10.84 -15.41 2.30
N LEU A 25 11.86 -14.55 2.25
CA LEU A 25 11.85 -13.36 1.39
C LEU A 25 11.83 -13.71 -0.11
N TYR A 26 12.59 -14.74 -0.53
CA TYR A 26 12.59 -15.21 -1.92
C TYR A 26 11.29 -15.90 -2.32
N ILE A 27 10.62 -16.61 -1.39
CA ILE A 27 9.31 -17.21 -1.68
C ILE A 27 8.28 -16.09 -1.87
N TRP A 28 8.26 -15.06 -1.00
CA TRP A 28 7.39 -13.89 -1.18
C TRP A 28 7.69 -13.15 -2.50
N MET A 29 8.96 -12.88 -2.81
CA MET A 29 9.36 -12.17 -4.04
C MET A 29 8.99 -12.95 -5.32
N VAL A 30 9.23 -14.27 -5.34
CA VAL A 30 8.93 -15.10 -6.54
C VAL A 30 7.43 -15.40 -6.69
N THR A 31 6.65 -15.44 -5.60
CA THR A 31 5.17 -15.59 -5.71
C THR A 31 4.46 -14.32 -6.17
N VAL A 32 5.03 -13.14 -5.90
CA VAL A 32 4.44 -11.86 -6.34
C VAL A 32 4.60 -11.70 -7.86
N ASP A 33 5.73 -12.10 -8.43
CA ASP A 33 5.98 -11.94 -9.87
C ASP A 33 5.27 -12.98 -10.76
N MET A 34 4.97 -14.18 -10.25
CA MET A 34 4.55 -15.33 -11.07
C MET A 34 3.03 -15.61 -11.05
N LEU A 35 2.26 -14.94 -10.18
CA LEU A 35 0.79 -15.04 -10.11
C LEU A 35 0.06 -13.76 -10.55
N TYR A 36 0.79 -12.70 -10.88
CA TYR A 36 0.24 -11.43 -11.35
C TYR A 36 0.22 -11.40 -12.88
N GLY A 37 -0.83 -11.95 -13.47
CA GLY A 37 -1.36 -11.31 -14.66
C GLY A 37 -1.85 -9.93 -14.21
N GLU A 38 -1.05 -8.88 -14.44
CA GLU A 38 -1.45 -7.46 -14.37
C GLU A 38 -2.50 -7.17 -13.29
N SER A 39 -2.26 -7.51 -12.02
CA SER A 39 -3.23 -7.20 -10.95
C SER A 39 -3.11 -5.72 -10.64
N LYS A 40 -3.79 -4.94 -11.48
CA LYS A 40 -4.08 -3.52 -11.31
C LYS A 40 -4.81 -3.36 -9.98
N MET A 41 -4.16 -2.74 -9.01
CA MET A 41 -4.78 -2.47 -7.71
C MET A 41 -5.98 -1.53 -7.90
N LYS A 42 -7.09 -1.80 -7.23
CA LYS A 42 -8.28 -0.97 -7.32
C LYS A 42 -8.28 0.12 -6.27
N LEU A 43 -8.94 1.24 -6.57
CA LEU A 43 -9.13 2.34 -5.63
C LEU A 43 -9.78 1.89 -4.32
N SER A 44 -10.77 1.00 -4.40
CA SER A 44 -11.42 0.43 -3.23
C SER A 44 -10.49 -0.42 -2.36
N GLU A 45 -9.54 -1.15 -2.96
CA GLU A 45 -8.56 -1.95 -2.23
C GLU A 45 -7.63 -1.04 -1.44
N ILE A 46 -7.10 0.02 -2.08
CA ILE A 46 -6.27 1.04 -1.42
C ILE A 46 -7.02 1.68 -0.24
N ILE A 47 -8.27 2.11 -0.46
CA ILE A 47 -9.07 2.77 0.59
C ILE A 47 -9.36 1.84 1.77
N ASN A 48 -9.53 0.53 1.53
CA ASN A 48 -9.75 -0.44 2.59
C ASN A 48 -8.51 -0.71 3.45
N GLN A 49 -7.32 -0.39 2.94
CA GLN A 49 -6.05 -0.67 3.58
C GLN A 49 -5.21 0.60 3.79
N LEU A 50 -5.85 1.78 3.91
CA LEU A 50 -5.18 3.07 4.10
C LEU A 50 -4.09 3.03 5.18
N ASP A 51 -4.34 2.32 6.28
CA ASP A 51 -3.41 2.19 7.41
C ASP A 51 -2.10 1.49 7.07
N GLN A 52 -2.01 0.79 5.92
CA GLN A 52 -0.80 0.12 5.45
C GLN A 52 0.16 1.06 4.70
N PHE A 53 -0.32 2.22 4.24
CA PHE A 53 0.48 3.17 3.46
C PHE A 53 1.06 4.29 4.33
N SER A 54 2.17 4.88 3.88
CA SER A 54 2.78 6.03 4.56
C SER A 54 1.85 7.25 4.46
N CYS A 55 1.89 8.12 5.47
CA CYS A 55 1.16 9.39 5.42
C CYS A 55 1.71 10.35 4.35
N ASP A 56 2.98 10.17 3.97
CA ASP A 56 3.65 10.98 2.94
C ASP A 56 3.32 10.53 1.51
N ASP A 57 2.60 9.41 1.35
CA ASP A 57 2.22 8.90 0.04
C ASP A 57 0.92 9.55 -0.48
N THR A 58 0.74 9.47 -1.79
CA THR A 58 -0.44 9.97 -2.50
C THR A 58 -1.12 8.87 -3.31
N ILE A 59 -2.45 8.86 -3.31
CA ILE A 59 -3.26 7.99 -4.15
C ILE A 59 -3.43 8.66 -5.51
N TYR A 60 -3.14 7.91 -6.57
CA TYR A 60 -3.42 8.26 -7.96
C TYR A 60 -4.42 7.26 -8.52
N ALA A 61 -5.47 7.73 -9.19
CA ALA A 61 -6.51 6.86 -9.73
C ALA A 61 -6.96 7.30 -11.12
N LYS A 62 -7.28 6.32 -11.97
CA LYS A 62 -7.85 6.58 -13.30
C LYS A 62 -9.23 7.23 -13.19
N GLN A 63 -9.43 8.27 -13.98
CA GLN A 63 -10.73 8.91 -14.13
C GLN A 63 -11.61 8.17 -15.16
N PRO A 64 -12.94 8.20 -15.03
CA PRO A 64 -13.69 8.74 -13.88
C PRO A 64 -13.44 7.89 -12.62
N TRP A 65 -13.42 8.53 -11.45
CA TRP A 65 -13.16 7.81 -10.20
C TRP A 65 -14.38 6.98 -9.80
N THR A 66 -14.16 5.68 -9.70
CA THR A 66 -15.18 4.69 -9.36
C THR A 66 -14.60 3.67 -8.39
N PHE A 67 -15.47 2.85 -7.80
CA PHE A 67 -15.07 1.80 -6.88
C PHE A 67 -14.01 0.82 -7.46
N ASP A 68 -14.09 0.57 -8.77
CA ASP A 68 -13.23 -0.35 -9.49
C ASP A 68 -12.14 0.35 -10.31
N SER A 69 -11.99 1.68 -10.18
CA SER A 69 -10.95 2.42 -10.90
C SER A 69 -9.58 1.88 -10.54
N GLU A 70 -8.76 1.65 -11.55
CA GLU A 70 -7.35 1.32 -11.40
C GLU A 70 -6.63 2.48 -10.69
N ALA A 71 -5.83 2.13 -9.69
CA ALA A 71 -5.18 3.10 -8.82
C ALA A 71 -3.84 2.58 -8.31
N ILE A 72 -2.99 3.52 -7.89
CA ILE A 72 -1.68 3.28 -7.32
C ILE A 72 -1.42 4.25 -6.18
N VAL A 73 -0.62 3.80 -5.21
CA VAL A 73 -0.07 4.67 -4.15
C VAL A 73 1.40 4.91 -4.48
N ALA A 74 1.79 6.17 -4.54
CA ALA A 74 3.17 6.57 -4.81
C ALA A 74 3.50 7.86 -4.06
N THR A 75 4.77 8.02 -3.70
CA THR A 75 5.28 9.27 -3.15
C THR A 75 5.34 10.33 -4.24
N GLU A 76 4.92 11.55 -3.93
CA GLU A 76 5.04 12.66 -4.88
C GLU A 76 6.53 13.00 -5.10
N PRO A 77 6.96 13.24 -6.35
CA PRO A 77 8.32 13.71 -6.62
C PRO A 77 8.63 15.05 -5.95
N ASP A 78 9.87 15.27 -5.52
CA ASP A 78 10.29 16.54 -4.87
C ASP A 78 10.10 17.78 -5.76
N ASN A 79 10.09 17.60 -7.08
CA ASN A 79 9.84 18.66 -8.06
C ASN A 79 8.34 18.89 -8.34
N GLY A 80 7.46 18.17 -7.63
CA GLY A 80 6.02 18.16 -7.81
C GLY A 80 5.56 17.38 -9.04
N GLY A 81 4.27 17.05 -9.07
CA GLY A 81 3.58 16.46 -10.23
C GLY A 81 3.34 14.96 -10.14
N ILE A 82 2.97 14.35 -11.26
CA ILE A 82 2.55 12.94 -11.29
C ILE A 82 3.79 12.03 -11.38
N PRO A 83 3.96 11.05 -10.48
CA PRO A 83 5.07 10.11 -10.53
C PRO A 83 4.98 9.21 -11.77
N ASN A 84 6.12 8.63 -12.17
CA ASN A 84 6.20 7.84 -13.40
C ASN A 84 5.26 6.63 -13.37
N GLU A 85 5.12 6.00 -12.21
CA GLU A 85 4.28 4.83 -11.97
C GLU A 85 2.79 5.16 -12.18
N ALA A 86 2.34 6.34 -11.75
CA ALA A 86 0.97 6.80 -12.00
C ALA A 86 0.77 7.23 -13.46
N THR A 87 1.78 7.81 -14.10
CA THR A 87 1.75 8.16 -15.52
C THR A 87 1.60 6.92 -16.41
N GLN A 88 2.24 5.80 -16.06
CA GLN A 88 2.16 4.54 -16.80
C GLN A 88 0.74 3.97 -16.91
N ILE A 89 -0.10 4.21 -15.89
CA ILE A 89 -1.49 3.75 -15.86
C ILE A 89 -2.50 4.83 -16.29
N ASP A 90 -2.03 6.02 -16.70
CA ASP A 90 -2.87 7.18 -17.02
C ASP A 90 -3.79 7.55 -15.84
N ALA A 91 -3.21 7.57 -14.63
CA ALA A 91 -3.89 7.96 -13.41
C ALA A 91 -3.67 9.44 -13.11
N ALA A 92 -4.73 10.08 -12.59
CA ALA A 92 -4.68 11.44 -12.09
C ALA A 92 -4.47 11.45 -10.58
N TYR A 93 -3.98 12.58 -10.05
CA TYR A 93 -3.99 12.85 -8.61
C TYR A 93 -5.40 12.65 -8.06
N PHE A 94 -5.53 11.84 -7.01
CA PHE A 94 -6.81 11.61 -6.34
C PHE A 94 -6.81 12.26 -4.95
N LEU A 95 -5.96 11.78 -4.04
CA LEU A 95 -5.87 12.32 -2.67
C LEU A 95 -4.61 11.83 -1.95
N GLU A 96 -3.97 12.68 -1.16
CA GLU A 96 -2.91 12.32 -0.21
C GLU A 96 -3.41 11.34 0.87
N ILE A 97 -2.57 10.38 1.27
CA ILE A 97 -2.94 9.37 2.27
C ILE A 97 -3.26 10.00 3.63
N PHE A 98 -2.51 11.02 4.06
CA PHE A 98 -2.79 11.65 5.36
C PHE A 98 -4.17 12.32 5.38
N LEU A 99 -4.57 13.01 4.31
CA LEU A 99 -5.90 13.61 4.18
C LEU A 99 -6.99 12.53 4.12
N ALA A 100 -6.76 11.45 3.37
CA ALA A 100 -7.69 10.33 3.32
C ALA A 100 -7.94 9.73 4.72
N LYS A 101 -6.86 9.53 5.50
CA LYS A 101 -6.93 9.02 6.87
C LYS A 101 -7.63 9.98 7.82
N GLU A 102 -7.29 11.28 7.77
CA GLU A 102 -7.90 12.31 8.60
C GLU A 102 -9.41 12.38 8.35
N PHE A 103 -9.80 12.48 7.08
CA PHE A 103 -11.20 12.52 6.68
C PHE A 103 -11.95 11.26 7.09
N MET A 104 -11.39 10.07 6.84
CA MET A 104 -12.01 8.80 7.24
C MET A 104 -12.14 8.68 8.75
N GLY A 105 -11.09 9.02 9.51
CA GLY A 105 -11.12 9.00 10.97
C GLY A 105 -12.21 9.90 11.55
N GLY A 106 -12.28 11.14 11.06
CA GLY A 106 -13.30 12.11 11.45
C GLY A 106 -14.71 11.64 11.08
N TRP A 107 -14.92 11.13 9.87
CA TRP A 107 -16.22 10.63 9.44
C TRP A 107 -16.67 9.39 10.23
N LEU A 108 -15.79 8.39 10.37
CA LEU A 108 -16.09 7.14 11.08
C LEU A 108 -16.41 7.37 12.57
N SER A 109 -15.76 8.35 13.21
CA SER A 109 -16.02 8.69 14.62
C SER A 109 -17.43 9.25 14.87
N ASN A 110 -18.13 9.67 13.81
CA ASN A 110 -19.48 10.24 13.88
C ASN A 110 -20.58 9.25 13.46
N LEU A 111 -20.25 7.97 13.23
CA LEU A 111 -21.21 6.95 12.81
C LEU A 111 -21.56 6.00 13.96
N ASP A 112 -22.84 5.64 14.05
CA ASP A 112 -23.32 4.65 15.01
C ASP A 112 -22.95 3.20 14.62
N SER A 113 -22.55 2.99 13.36
CA SER A 113 -22.20 1.68 12.81
C SER A 113 -21.01 1.76 11.85
N SER A 114 -20.28 0.64 11.71
CA SER A 114 -19.16 0.57 10.78
C SER A 114 -19.67 0.48 9.33
N PRO A 115 -19.31 1.43 8.45
CA PRO A 115 -19.68 1.37 7.05
C PRO A 115 -18.94 0.25 6.32
N SER A 116 -19.56 -0.25 5.26
CA SER A 116 -18.94 -1.19 4.33
C SER A 116 -17.79 -0.55 3.55
N SER A 117 -16.91 -1.40 3.02
CA SER A 117 -15.83 -0.99 2.11
C SER A 117 -16.31 -0.13 0.94
N LYS A 118 -17.48 -0.47 0.38
CA LYS A 118 -18.08 0.27 -0.72
C LYS A 118 -18.51 1.67 -0.30
N GLU A 119 -19.14 1.79 0.86
CA GLU A 119 -19.55 3.09 1.40
C GLU A 119 -18.35 3.97 1.71
N LYS A 120 -17.27 3.42 2.29
CA LYS A 120 -16.02 4.15 2.52
C LYS A 120 -15.44 4.73 1.23
N CYS A 121 -15.29 3.89 0.20
CA CYS A 121 -14.76 4.31 -1.09
C CYS A 121 -15.62 5.38 -1.75
N LEU A 122 -16.94 5.17 -1.84
CA LEU A 122 -17.86 6.14 -2.43
C LEU A 122 -17.91 7.45 -1.63
N ARG A 123 -17.79 7.40 -0.31
CA ARG A 123 -17.78 8.58 0.55
C ARG A 123 -16.58 9.48 0.26
N LEU A 124 -15.42 8.87 0.01
CA LEU A 124 -14.16 9.57 -0.25
C LEU A 124 -14.12 10.11 -1.69
N ILE A 125 -14.63 9.36 -2.68
CA ILE A 125 -14.85 9.88 -4.04
C ILE A 125 -15.73 11.13 -4.01
N LYS A 126 -16.88 11.06 -3.31
CA LYS A 126 -17.80 12.20 -3.16
C LYS A 126 -17.17 13.38 -2.40
N TYR A 127 -16.23 13.11 -1.49
CA TYR A 127 -15.51 14.18 -0.79
C TYR A 127 -14.65 14.98 -1.79
N ILE A 128 -13.86 14.29 -2.61
CA ILE A 128 -12.99 14.93 -3.61
C ILE A 128 -13.79 15.62 -4.73
N GLU A 129 -14.85 14.99 -5.22
CA GLU A 129 -15.71 15.60 -6.26
C GLU A 129 -16.42 16.88 -5.79
N ASN A 130 -16.62 17.05 -4.49
CA ASN A 130 -17.25 18.25 -3.92
C ASN A 130 -16.25 19.32 -3.48
N ASP A 131 -14.98 18.94 -3.28
CA ASP A 131 -13.88 19.83 -2.88
C ASP A 131 -13.16 20.43 -4.12
N ALA A 132 -13.27 19.76 -5.28
CA ALA A 132 -12.73 20.17 -6.58
C ALA A 132 -13.46 21.36 -7.23
#